data_AF-A0A1H9KEK4-F1
#
_entry.id   AF-A0A1H9KEK4-F1
#
_cell.length_a   1.000
_cell.length_b   1.000
_cell.length_c   1.000
_cell.angle_alpha   90.00
_cell.angle_beta   90.00
_cell.angle_gamma   90.00
#
_symmetry.space_group_name_H-M   'P 1'
#
loop_
_entity.id
_entity.type
_entity.pdbx_description
1 polymer ?
#
loop_
_entity_poly.entity_id
_entity_poly.type
_entity_poly.pdbx_seq_one_letter_code
_entity_poly.pdbx_strand_id
1 'polypeptide(L)'
;MLKDIPASVRRFMDEIEELCGENHADWAINFKKSFANTLETTLKVKEDGTTFLLTGDIPAMWLRDSTAQMKPYLLIAKEDPIIRDLITGLVKRQFDYITIDPYANAFNEEANNHGHQTDHTAMNPWIWERKYEIDSLCYPIQLAYLLYKETGETKQFNSNFHQGVKEILHLWTVEQNHENSPYTFVRDTTRKEDTLVRDGLGSPVAMTGMTWSGFRPSDDSCIYHYLIPSNMFAVVVLDYLKELYSTLFTDEAILSCVTRLRDDIEKGIKEHALVQNQAGKTIYAYEVDGLGHYSIMDDSNIPSLLAAPYLGYCDSQDPTYLATRKTLLSKENPYYYEGKFARGIGSSHTYPNYIWPISLAIEGLTTQDKKEKERILDLLVATDAGTHLMHEGFDVDNPENFTREWFSWANMMFCELVMDYFGYKIKGRK
;
A
#
# COMPACT_ATOMS: atom_id res chain seq x y z
N MET A 1 6.07 -2.01 24.02
CA MET A 1 6.87 -1.26 23.01
C MET A 1 8.32 -1.68 23.14
N LEU A 2 9.08 -1.62 22.04
CA LEU A 2 10.53 -1.84 22.10
C LEU A 2 11.13 -0.80 23.06
N LYS A 3 11.93 -1.25 24.03
CA LYS A 3 12.50 -0.35 25.04
C LYS A 3 13.60 0.55 24.46
N ASP A 4 14.33 0.05 23.47
CA ASP A 4 15.41 0.75 22.79
C ASP A 4 15.43 0.34 21.30
N ILE A 5 15.79 1.27 20.43
CA ILE A 5 16.07 0.98 19.01
C ILE A 5 17.21 -0.06 18.93
N PRO A 6 17.15 -1.10 18.08
CA PRO A 6 18.25 -2.04 17.90
C PRO A 6 19.55 -1.35 17.43
N ALA A 7 20.70 -1.88 17.85
CA ALA A 7 22.00 -1.29 17.49
C ALA A 7 22.27 -1.30 15.98
N SER A 8 21.75 -2.29 15.25
CA SER A 8 21.81 -2.35 13.79
C SER A 8 21.08 -1.20 13.12
N VAL A 9 19.89 -0.85 13.61
CA VAL A 9 19.06 0.25 13.13
C VAL A 9 19.75 1.58 13.38
N ARG A 10 20.33 1.78 14.57
CA ARG A 10 21.14 2.98 14.84
C ARG A 10 22.32 3.11 13.89
N ARG A 11 23.09 2.03 13.71
CA ARG A 11 24.22 2.05 12.76
C ARG A 11 23.78 2.37 11.33
N PHE A 12 22.67 1.81 10.87
CA PHE A 12 22.14 2.10 9.54
C PHE A 12 21.68 3.56 9.41
N MET A 13 21.06 4.11 10.44
CA MET A 13 20.72 5.54 10.49
C MET A 13 21.96 6.44 10.44
N ASP A 14 23.02 6.09 11.17
CA ASP A 14 24.28 6.84 11.18
C ASP A 14 25.01 6.71 9.81
N GLU A 15 24.93 5.55 9.15
CA GLU A 15 25.45 5.33 7.79
C GLU A 15 24.74 6.21 6.75
N ILE A 16 23.40 6.29 6.80
CA ILE A 16 22.63 7.19 5.92
C ILE A 16 22.95 8.66 6.21
N GLU A 17 23.12 9.04 7.47
CA GLU A 17 23.53 10.40 7.85
C GLU A 17 24.92 10.76 7.29
N GLU A 18 25.89 9.84 7.36
CA GLU A 18 27.21 10.03 6.76
C GLU A 18 27.13 10.22 5.23
N LEU A 19 26.27 9.44 4.56
CA LEU A 19 26.04 9.56 3.11
C LEU A 19 25.35 10.86 2.70
N CYS A 20 24.44 11.38 3.53
CA CYS A 20 23.83 12.69 3.32
C CYS A 20 24.87 13.82 3.39
N GLY A 21 25.80 13.75 4.36
CA GLY A 21 26.81 14.78 4.58
C GLY A 21 26.22 16.17 4.82
N GLU A 22 27.02 17.22 4.61
CA GLU A 22 26.58 18.60 4.82
C GLU A 22 25.54 19.06 3.78
N ASN A 23 25.60 18.53 2.56
CA ASN A 23 24.74 18.98 1.45
C ASN A 23 23.28 18.52 1.58
N HIS A 24 23.03 17.43 2.32
CA HIS A 24 21.71 16.86 2.51
C HIS A 24 21.37 16.66 3.99
N ALA A 25 21.85 17.56 4.86
CA ALA A 25 21.69 17.46 6.31
C ALA A 25 20.21 17.33 6.74
N ASP A 26 19.31 18.07 6.09
CA ASP A 26 17.87 18.00 6.38
C ASP A 26 17.27 16.63 6.02
N TRP A 27 17.79 15.95 4.99
CA TRP A 27 17.38 14.59 4.67
C TRP A 27 17.77 13.63 5.79
N ALA A 28 18.97 13.79 6.36
CA ALA A 28 19.42 12.96 7.48
C ALA A 28 18.56 13.17 8.74
N ILE A 29 18.21 14.43 9.06
CA ILE A 29 17.35 14.76 10.20
C ILE A 29 15.99 14.07 10.04
N ASN A 30 15.33 14.27 8.90
CA ASN A 30 14.02 13.68 8.63
C ASN A 30 14.11 12.15 8.56
N PHE A 31 15.19 11.59 7.99
CA PHE A 31 15.39 10.15 7.89
C PHE A 31 15.51 9.53 9.27
N LYS A 32 16.37 10.05 10.15
CA LYS A 32 16.57 9.49 11.50
C LYS A 32 15.29 9.56 12.32
N LYS A 33 14.57 10.68 12.25
CA LYS A 33 13.30 10.86 12.98
C LYS A 33 12.22 9.92 12.46
N SER A 34 12.04 9.86 11.14
CA SER A 34 11.04 9.01 10.47
C SER A 34 11.33 7.51 10.67
N PHE A 35 12.59 7.10 10.50
CA PHE A 35 13.03 5.70 10.60
C PHE A 35 13.10 5.20 12.04
N ALA A 36 13.22 6.07 13.03
CA ALA A 36 13.07 5.68 14.45
C ALA A 36 11.59 5.57 14.84
N ASN A 37 10.76 6.51 14.36
CA ASN A 37 9.37 6.70 14.79
C ASN A 37 8.55 5.41 14.76
N THR A 38 8.61 4.63 13.67
CA THR A 38 7.86 3.37 13.55
C THR A 38 8.17 2.40 14.69
N LEU A 39 9.44 2.14 14.98
CA LEU A 39 9.82 1.17 16.03
C LEU A 39 9.51 1.67 17.45
N GLU A 40 9.59 2.99 17.66
CA GLU A 40 9.41 3.59 18.99
C GLU A 40 7.95 3.79 19.37
N THR A 41 7.10 4.11 18.38
CA THR A 41 5.77 4.67 18.65
C THR A 41 4.61 3.80 18.16
N THR A 42 4.81 2.97 17.13
CA THR A 42 3.71 2.15 16.58
C THR A 42 3.80 0.68 16.99
N LEU A 43 4.99 0.18 17.32
CA LEU A 43 5.26 -1.24 17.46
C LEU A 43 5.00 -1.79 18.87
N LYS A 44 4.20 -2.86 18.94
CA LYS A 44 3.95 -3.67 20.13
C LYS A 44 4.23 -5.15 19.86
N VAL A 45 5.21 -5.73 20.57
CA VAL A 45 5.42 -7.19 20.59
C VAL A 45 4.46 -7.81 21.60
N LYS A 46 3.72 -8.83 21.17
CA LYS A 46 2.69 -9.51 21.94
C LYS A 46 3.26 -10.74 22.66
N GLU A 47 2.54 -11.23 23.65
CA GLU A 47 2.98 -12.37 24.48
C GLU A 47 3.14 -13.67 23.67
N ASP A 48 2.37 -13.81 22.59
CA ASP A 48 2.46 -14.92 21.62
C ASP A 48 3.66 -14.78 20.64
N GLY A 49 4.47 -13.73 20.79
CA GLY A 49 5.63 -13.45 19.94
C GLY A 49 5.29 -12.81 18.60
N THR A 50 4.03 -12.46 18.34
CA THR A 50 3.62 -11.71 17.15
C THR A 50 3.78 -10.19 17.35
N THR A 51 3.73 -9.44 16.26
CA THR A 51 3.95 -7.99 16.26
C THR A 51 2.68 -7.28 15.80
N PHE A 52 2.23 -6.31 16.59
CA PHE A 52 1.13 -5.41 16.26
C PHE A 52 1.68 -4.01 15.97
N LEU A 53 1.23 -3.39 14.88
CA LEU A 53 1.60 -2.01 14.51
C LEU A 53 0.37 -1.12 14.41
N LEU A 54 0.43 0.00 15.12
CA LEU A 54 -0.49 1.12 14.93
C LEU A 54 -0.19 1.84 13.61
N THR A 55 -1.17 2.46 12.96
CA THR A 55 -0.90 3.33 11.79
C THR A 55 -0.18 4.63 12.20
N GLY A 56 -0.43 5.07 13.44
CA GLY A 56 0.08 6.29 14.03
C GLY A 56 -0.93 6.79 15.05
N ASP A 57 -1.55 7.93 14.73
CA ASP A 57 -2.64 8.55 15.49
C ASP A 57 -3.92 7.68 15.66
N ILE A 58 -4.16 6.67 14.81
CA ILE A 58 -5.31 5.76 14.92
C ILE A 58 -4.91 4.48 15.68
N PRO A 59 -5.65 4.09 16.75
CA PRO A 59 -5.27 2.99 17.61
C PRO A 59 -5.64 1.59 17.06
N ALA A 60 -5.41 1.36 15.76
CA ALA A 60 -5.68 0.09 15.09
C ALA A 60 -4.60 -0.24 14.06
N MET A 61 -4.63 -1.47 13.53
CA MET A 61 -3.65 -1.97 12.58
C MET A 61 -4.31 -2.20 11.22
N TRP A 62 -3.91 -1.43 10.22
CA TRP A 62 -4.21 -1.72 8.82
C TRP A 62 -3.22 -2.74 8.26
N LEU A 63 -3.70 -3.69 7.45
CA LEU A 63 -2.83 -4.67 6.79
C LEU A 63 -1.86 -3.99 5.81
N ARG A 64 -2.32 -2.95 5.10
CA ARG A 64 -1.53 -2.06 4.25
C ARG A 64 -0.44 -1.32 5.02
N ASP A 65 -0.84 -0.47 5.96
CA ASP A 65 0.06 0.42 6.69
C ASP A 65 1.14 -0.36 7.40
N SER A 66 0.76 -1.39 8.16
CA SER A 66 1.71 -2.23 8.91
C SER A 66 2.78 -2.86 8.02
N THR A 67 2.43 -3.23 6.79
CA THR A 67 3.38 -3.72 5.81
C THR A 67 4.31 -2.62 5.32
N ALA A 68 3.76 -1.50 4.87
CA ALA A 68 4.54 -0.39 4.33
C ALA A 68 5.50 0.21 5.38
N GLN A 69 5.05 0.28 6.63
CA GLN A 69 5.83 0.71 7.79
C GLN A 69 7.07 -0.19 8.02
N MET A 70 6.92 -1.50 7.87
CA MET A 70 8.01 -2.44 8.16
C MET A 70 8.91 -2.76 6.95
N LYS A 71 8.46 -2.46 5.73
CA LYS A 71 9.14 -2.85 4.50
C LYS A 71 10.59 -2.34 4.41
N PRO A 72 10.93 -1.07 4.70
CA PRO A 72 12.33 -0.62 4.63
C PRO A 72 13.28 -1.35 5.61
N TYR A 73 12.80 -1.86 6.74
CA TYR A 73 13.62 -2.61 7.69
C TYR A 73 14.03 -4.01 7.18
N LEU A 74 13.47 -4.49 6.06
CA LEU A 74 13.87 -5.76 5.45
C LEU A 74 15.38 -5.80 5.11
N LEU A 75 15.98 -4.66 4.74
CA LEU A 75 17.41 -4.58 4.49
C LEU A 75 18.25 -4.89 5.74
N ILE A 76 17.73 -4.50 6.91
CA ILE A 76 18.39 -4.73 8.20
C ILE A 76 18.08 -6.15 8.72
N ALA A 77 16.88 -6.66 8.45
CA ALA A 77 16.43 -8.00 8.87
C ALA A 77 17.36 -9.14 8.38
N LYS A 78 18.07 -8.91 7.28
CA LYS A 78 19.06 -9.85 6.77
C LYS A 78 20.16 -10.14 7.78
N GLU A 79 20.61 -9.12 8.51
CA GLU A 79 21.75 -9.20 9.42
C GLU A 79 21.34 -9.11 10.90
N ASP A 80 20.15 -8.59 11.20
CA ASP A 80 19.62 -8.49 12.56
C ASP A 80 18.44 -9.46 12.80
N PRO A 81 18.66 -10.53 13.59
CA PRO A 81 17.60 -11.46 13.98
C PRO A 81 16.43 -10.80 14.72
N ILE A 82 16.66 -9.73 15.49
CA ILE A 82 15.59 -9.02 16.22
C ILE A 82 14.63 -8.40 15.21
N ILE A 83 15.15 -7.66 14.23
CA ILE A 83 14.31 -7.05 13.18
C ILE A 83 13.61 -8.14 12.35
N ARG A 84 14.32 -9.22 12.02
CA ARG A 84 13.73 -10.36 11.30
C ARG A 84 12.58 -11.01 12.07
N ASP A 85 12.74 -11.22 13.37
CA ASP A 85 11.70 -11.81 14.22
C ASP A 85 10.50 -10.85 14.37
N LEU A 86 10.72 -9.52 14.43
CA LEU A 86 9.63 -8.53 14.43
C LEU A 86 8.79 -8.61 13.15
N ILE A 87 9.44 -8.64 11.98
CA ILE A 87 8.73 -8.74 10.68
C ILE A 87 8.06 -10.11 10.55
N THR A 88 8.71 -11.18 11.00
CA THR A 88 8.12 -12.52 11.06
C THR A 88 6.85 -12.54 11.92
N GLY A 89 6.91 -11.91 13.10
CA GLY A 89 5.77 -11.78 14.02
C GLY A 89 4.65 -10.94 13.44
N LEU A 90 4.98 -9.90 12.67
CA LEU A 90 4.00 -9.08 11.95
C LEU A 90 3.26 -9.90 10.88
N VAL A 91 3.99 -10.61 10.02
CA VAL A 91 3.38 -11.44 8.97
C VAL A 91 2.43 -12.47 9.59
N LYS A 92 2.85 -13.14 10.66
CA LYS A 92 1.97 -14.09 11.38
C LYS A 92 0.68 -13.42 11.83
N ARG A 93 0.76 -12.24 12.48
CA ARG A 93 -0.41 -11.49 12.94
C ARG A 93 -1.33 -11.07 11.79
N GLN A 94 -0.76 -10.61 10.67
CA GLN A 94 -1.54 -10.24 9.50
C GLN A 94 -2.34 -11.43 8.96
N PHE A 95 -1.73 -12.62 8.88
CA PHE A 95 -2.43 -13.82 8.45
C PHE A 95 -3.44 -14.34 9.48
N ASP A 96 -3.21 -14.15 10.78
CA ASP A 96 -4.23 -14.39 11.80
C ASP A 96 -5.47 -13.52 11.56
N TYR A 97 -5.28 -12.22 11.26
CA TYR A 97 -6.36 -11.29 10.93
C TYR A 97 -7.08 -11.64 9.62
N ILE A 98 -6.35 -12.03 8.57
CA ILE A 98 -6.96 -12.51 7.33
C ILE A 98 -7.84 -13.75 7.59
N THR A 99 -7.43 -14.64 8.49
CA THR A 99 -8.26 -15.81 8.86
C THR A 99 -9.45 -15.47 9.76
N ILE A 100 -9.44 -14.28 10.39
CA ILE A 100 -10.58 -13.76 11.14
C ILE A 100 -11.61 -13.17 10.18
N ASP A 101 -11.18 -12.29 9.28
CA ASP A 101 -12.04 -11.74 8.23
C ASP A 101 -11.20 -11.22 7.05
N PRO A 102 -11.23 -11.90 5.89
CA PRO A 102 -10.45 -11.47 4.72
C PRO A 102 -11.04 -10.24 4.01
N TYR A 103 -12.22 -9.74 4.41
CA TYR A 103 -12.80 -8.51 3.87
C TYR A 103 -12.44 -7.26 4.68
N ALA A 104 -11.84 -7.39 5.86
CA ALA A 104 -11.52 -6.25 6.71
C ALA A 104 -10.16 -5.63 6.38
N ASN A 105 -10.10 -4.29 6.32
CA ASN A 105 -8.86 -3.53 6.16
C ASN A 105 -8.13 -3.31 7.50
N ALA A 106 -8.86 -3.15 8.60
CA ALA A 106 -8.32 -2.72 9.90
C ALA A 106 -8.74 -3.58 11.10
N PHE A 107 -7.79 -3.85 11.99
CA PHE A 107 -7.97 -4.75 13.12
C PHE A 107 -7.56 -4.15 14.47
N ASN A 108 -8.30 -4.51 15.51
CA ASN A 108 -8.03 -4.23 16.92
C ASN A 108 -6.87 -5.09 17.45
N GLU A 109 -6.15 -4.58 18.45
CA GLU A 109 -5.08 -5.33 19.13
C GLU A 109 -5.61 -6.56 19.90
N GLU A 110 -6.86 -6.47 20.36
CA GLU A 110 -7.61 -7.46 21.13
C GLU A 110 -9.10 -7.41 20.75
N ALA A 111 -9.87 -8.44 21.12
CA ALA A 111 -11.31 -8.51 20.86
C ALA A 111 -12.11 -7.53 21.76
N ASN A 112 -12.13 -6.24 21.43
CA ASN A 112 -12.70 -5.18 22.28
C ASN A 112 -13.88 -4.41 21.66
N ASN A 113 -14.28 -4.71 20.42
CA ASN A 113 -15.33 -3.96 19.69
C ASN A 113 -15.04 -2.46 19.57
N HIS A 114 -13.79 -2.04 19.52
CA HIS A 114 -13.47 -0.66 19.14
C HIS A 114 -13.54 -0.47 17.63
N GLY A 115 -13.66 0.78 17.18
CA GLY A 115 -13.77 1.15 15.76
C GLY A 115 -15.21 1.36 15.30
N HIS A 116 -15.45 1.15 13.99
CA HIS A 116 -16.68 1.51 13.29
C HIS A 116 -17.80 0.48 13.44
N GLN A 117 -18.12 0.10 14.67
CA GLN A 117 -19.08 -0.97 14.98
C GLN A 117 -20.53 -0.67 14.57
N THR A 118 -20.84 0.57 14.19
CA THR A 118 -22.17 0.99 13.71
C THR A 118 -22.33 0.85 12.20
N ASP A 119 -21.29 0.45 11.47
CA ASP A 119 -21.41 0.17 10.04
C ASP A 119 -22.35 -1.03 9.80
N HIS A 120 -23.19 -0.91 8.77
CA HIS A 120 -24.09 -1.97 8.34
C HIS A 120 -23.31 -2.97 7.48
N THR A 121 -22.53 -3.81 8.16
CA THR A 121 -21.76 -4.92 7.58
C THR A 121 -21.51 -5.99 8.66
N ALA A 122 -20.89 -7.11 8.31
CA ALA A 122 -20.62 -8.22 9.22
C ALA A 122 -19.44 -7.93 10.16
N MET A 123 -19.67 -7.10 11.19
CA MET A 123 -18.65 -6.76 12.19
C MET A 123 -18.42 -7.87 13.23
N ASN A 124 -17.22 -7.90 13.79
CA ASN A 124 -16.86 -8.72 14.95
C ASN A 124 -15.88 -7.97 15.87
N PRO A 125 -15.64 -8.43 17.12
CA PRO A 125 -14.85 -7.68 18.10
C PRO A 125 -13.41 -7.36 17.72
N TRP A 126 -12.82 -8.11 16.78
CA TRP A 126 -11.46 -7.90 16.28
C TRP A 126 -11.37 -6.88 15.16
N ILE A 127 -12.48 -6.57 14.49
CA ILE A 127 -12.48 -5.66 13.34
C ILE A 127 -12.63 -4.23 13.85
N TRP A 128 -11.67 -3.37 13.49
CA TRP A 128 -11.78 -1.92 13.68
C TRP A 128 -12.60 -1.29 12.55
N GLU A 129 -12.32 -1.68 11.30
CA GLU A 129 -13.05 -1.25 10.11
C GLU A 129 -13.08 -2.41 9.10
N ARG A 130 -14.19 -2.52 8.36
CA ARG A 130 -14.45 -3.61 7.42
C ARG A 130 -14.64 -3.14 5.98
N LYS A 131 -13.85 -2.14 5.55
CA LYS A 131 -13.84 -1.70 4.16
C LYS A 131 -12.99 -2.68 3.35
N TYR A 132 -13.61 -3.38 2.41
CA TYR A 132 -12.90 -4.34 1.58
C TYR A 132 -12.06 -3.66 0.49
N GLU A 133 -10.77 -3.92 0.59
CA GLU A 133 -9.70 -3.40 -0.26
C GLU A 133 -8.85 -4.56 -0.72
N ILE A 134 -8.71 -4.75 -2.04
CA ILE A 134 -7.88 -5.82 -2.60
C ILE A 134 -6.44 -5.76 -2.03
N ASP A 135 -5.89 -4.55 -1.90
CA ASP A 135 -4.51 -4.36 -1.46
C ASP A 135 -4.25 -4.77 0.00
N SER A 136 -5.28 -4.71 0.86
CA SER A 136 -5.19 -5.22 2.24
C SER A 136 -4.79 -6.71 2.27
N LEU A 137 -5.12 -7.47 1.22
CA LEU A 137 -4.70 -8.86 1.06
C LEU A 137 -3.38 -9.02 0.30
N CYS A 138 -3.04 -8.07 -0.58
CA CYS A 138 -1.76 -8.07 -1.30
C CYS A 138 -0.56 -7.78 -0.38
N TYR A 139 -0.70 -6.79 0.51
CA TYR A 139 0.39 -6.31 1.35
C TYR A 139 1.01 -7.41 2.25
N PRO A 140 0.22 -8.21 3.01
CA PRO A 140 0.76 -9.31 3.80
C PRO A 140 1.47 -10.38 2.98
N ILE A 141 0.97 -10.71 1.77
CA ILE A 141 1.64 -11.64 0.85
C ILE A 141 2.99 -11.06 0.40
N GLN A 142 3.02 -9.79 -0.01
CA GLN A 142 4.26 -9.12 -0.40
C GLN A 142 5.29 -9.15 0.74
N LEU A 143 4.89 -8.79 1.97
CA LEU A 143 5.82 -8.78 3.09
C LEU A 143 6.38 -10.17 3.39
N ALA A 144 5.52 -11.20 3.41
CA ALA A 144 5.91 -12.58 3.65
C ALA A 144 6.92 -13.09 2.61
N TYR A 145 6.68 -12.76 1.34
CA TYR A 145 7.57 -13.11 0.23
C TYR A 145 8.90 -12.34 0.30
N LEU A 146 8.86 -11.01 0.46
CA LEU A 146 10.08 -10.19 0.48
C LEU A 146 10.96 -10.54 1.70
N LEU A 147 10.38 -10.84 2.86
CA LEU A 147 11.12 -11.36 4.02
C LEU A 147 11.89 -12.63 3.67
N TYR A 148 11.23 -13.59 3.03
CA TYR A 148 11.88 -14.82 2.56
C TYR A 148 12.99 -14.53 1.54
N LYS A 149 12.76 -13.65 0.56
CA LYS A 149 13.77 -13.33 -0.47
C LYS A 149 15.00 -12.61 0.09
N GLU A 150 14.82 -11.75 1.08
CA GLU A 150 15.92 -10.99 1.69
C GLU A 150 16.74 -11.80 2.68
N THR A 151 16.08 -12.60 3.51
CA THR A 151 16.71 -13.19 4.69
C THR A 151 16.74 -14.71 4.68
N GLY A 152 15.99 -15.36 3.78
CA GLY A 152 15.76 -16.81 3.79
C GLY A 152 14.85 -17.29 4.93
N GLU A 153 14.15 -16.38 5.61
CA GLU A 153 13.27 -16.74 6.74
C GLU A 153 11.99 -17.41 6.23
N THR A 154 11.57 -18.47 6.93
CA THR A 154 10.40 -19.29 6.56
C THR A 154 9.44 -19.52 7.72
N LYS A 155 9.79 -19.11 8.95
CA LYS A 155 8.94 -19.27 10.14
C LYS A 155 7.57 -18.59 10.02
N GLN A 156 7.44 -17.57 9.18
CA GLN A 156 6.20 -16.87 8.89
C GLN A 156 5.19 -17.72 8.11
N PHE A 157 5.67 -18.73 7.37
CA PHE A 157 4.83 -19.63 6.57
C PHE A 157 4.23 -20.76 7.44
N ASN A 158 3.47 -20.37 8.47
CA ASN A 158 2.77 -21.30 9.36
C ASN A 158 1.43 -21.77 8.78
N SER A 159 0.64 -22.52 9.57
CA SER A 159 -0.69 -22.98 9.15
C SER A 159 -1.63 -21.83 8.77
N ASN A 160 -1.58 -20.70 9.48
CA ASN A 160 -2.44 -19.55 9.24
C ASN A 160 -2.04 -18.81 7.97
N PHE A 161 -0.75 -18.79 7.60
CA PHE A 161 -0.32 -18.33 6.28
C PHE A 161 -1.00 -19.13 5.16
N HIS A 162 -0.93 -20.46 5.23
CA HIS A 162 -1.55 -21.32 4.22
C HIS A 162 -3.07 -21.20 4.19
N GLN A 163 -3.71 -21.09 5.37
CA GLN A 163 -5.16 -20.88 5.44
C GLN A 163 -5.55 -19.53 4.86
N GLY A 164 -4.87 -18.45 5.25
CA GLY A 164 -5.16 -17.12 4.72
C GLY A 164 -4.93 -17.02 3.22
N VAL A 165 -3.91 -17.69 2.65
CA VAL A 165 -3.77 -17.80 1.18
C VAL A 165 -5.00 -18.46 0.55
N LYS A 166 -5.55 -19.52 1.15
CA LYS A 166 -6.78 -20.16 0.63
C LYS A 166 -7.98 -19.22 0.71
N GLU A 167 -8.13 -18.49 1.82
CA GLU A 167 -9.20 -17.48 1.98
C GLU A 167 -9.08 -16.38 0.94
N ILE A 168 -7.88 -15.85 0.69
CA ILE A 168 -7.63 -14.81 -0.33
C ILE A 168 -7.99 -15.32 -1.72
N LEU A 169 -7.53 -16.51 -2.10
CA LEU A 169 -7.85 -17.08 -3.41
C LEU A 169 -9.34 -17.35 -3.58
N HIS A 170 -10.01 -17.83 -2.52
CA HIS A 170 -11.44 -18.02 -2.52
C HIS A 170 -12.18 -16.69 -2.70
N LEU A 171 -11.86 -15.69 -1.86
CA LEU A 171 -12.44 -14.36 -1.89
C LEU A 171 -12.25 -13.72 -3.25
N TRP A 172 -11.03 -13.63 -3.76
CA TRP A 172 -10.78 -12.98 -5.05
C TRP A 172 -11.49 -13.68 -6.21
N THR A 173 -11.69 -15.00 -6.13
CA THR A 173 -12.50 -15.76 -7.11
C THR A 173 -14.00 -15.41 -6.98
N VAL A 174 -14.54 -15.30 -5.76
CA VAL A 174 -15.93 -14.84 -5.53
C VAL A 174 -16.12 -13.42 -6.08
N GLU A 175 -15.16 -12.54 -5.80
CA GLU A 175 -15.18 -11.14 -6.21
C GLU A 175 -14.91 -10.92 -7.72
N GLN A 176 -14.57 -11.95 -8.50
CA GLN A 176 -14.67 -11.87 -9.97
C GLN A 176 -16.14 -11.78 -10.44
N ASN A 177 -17.10 -12.14 -9.58
CA ASN A 177 -18.54 -12.04 -9.80
C ASN A 177 -19.24 -11.47 -8.55
N HIS A 178 -18.98 -10.19 -8.27
CA HIS A 178 -19.43 -9.50 -7.05
C HIS A 178 -20.95 -9.56 -6.81
N GLU A 179 -21.79 -9.64 -7.84
CA GLU A 179 -23.25 -9.75 -7.65
C GLU A 179 -23.67 -11.01 -6.86
N ASN A 180 -22.79 -12.00 -6.73
CA ASN A 180 -22.97 -13.19 -5.88
C ASN A 180 -22.15 -13.15 -4.58
N SER A 181 -21.47 -12.04 -4.29
CA SER A 181 -20.65 -11.87 -3.10
C SER A 181 -21.53 -11.79 -1.84
N PRO A 182 -21.07 -12.36 -0.71
CA PRO A 182 -21.70 -12.12 0.59
C PRO A 182 -21.35 -10.74 1.16
N TYR A 183 -20.40 -10.00 0.58
CA TYR A 183 -19.94 -8.72 1.09
C TYR A 183 -20.93 -7.59 0.76
N THR A 184 -21.33 -6.86 1.79
CA THR A 184 -22.05 -5.59 1.69
C THR A 184 -21.49 -4.62 2.72
N PHE A 185 -21.53 -3.33 2.41
CA PHE A 185 -21.09 -2.29 3.35
C PHE A 185 -21.90 -1.01 3.17
N VAL A 186 -22.57 -0.57 4.24
CA VAL A 186 -23.19 0.76 4.29
C VAL A 186 -22.78 1.46 5.58
N ARG A 187 -22.41 2.75 5.48
CA ARG A 187 -22.12 3.61 6.63
C ARG A 187 -23.09 4.78 6.62
N ASP A 188 -23.62 5.13 7.79
CA ASP A 188 -24.42 6.33 7.97
C ASP A 188 -23.50 7.56 8.01
N THR A 189 -23.31 8.20 6.86
CA THR A 189 -22.36 9.30 6.67
C THR A 189 -22.86 10.34 5.66
N THR A 190 -22.32 11.56 5.74
CA THR A 190 -22.52 12.61 4.73
C THR A 190 -21.48 12.55 3.60
N ARG A 191 -20.38 11.84 3.82
CA ARG A 191 -19.29 11.69 2.84
C ARG A 191 -19.59 10.47 1.96
N LYS A 192 -19.82 10.69 0.67
CA LYS A 192 -20.28 9.63 -0.23
C LYS A 192 -19.23 8.55 -0.45
N GLU A 193 -17.97 8.95 -0.33
CA GLU A 193 -16.78 8.13 -0.46
C GLU A 193 -16.61 7.16 0.73
N ASP A 194 -17.37 7.33 1.81
CA ASP A 194 -17.28 6.47 3.00
C ASP A 194 -18.33 5.36 3.04
N THR A 195 -19.14 5.19 1.99
CA THR A 195 -20.19 4.16 1.94
C THR A 195 -20.38 3.64 0.51
N LEU A 196 -20.93 2.43 0.37
CA LEU A 196 -21.27 1.89 -0.95
C LEU A 196 -22.73 2.16 -1.30
N VAL A 197 -22.99 2.38 -2.59
CA VAL A 197 -24.34 2.52 -3.15
C VAL A 197 -25.03 1.14 -3.28
N ARG A 198 -26.29 1.13 -3.75
CA ARG A 198 -27.07 -0.10 -3.97
C ARG A 198 -27.13 -1.00 -2.74
N ASP A 199 -27.56 -0.44 -1.62
CA ASP A 199 -27.69 -1.15 -0.35
C ASP A 199 -26.40 -1.90 0.06
N GLY A 200 -25.25 -1.32 -0.28
CA GLY A 200 -23.94 -1.84 0.11
C GLY A 200 -23.22 -2.69 -0.93
N LEU A 201 -23.79 -2.89 -2.13
CA LEU A 201 -23.20 -3.68 -3.23
C LEU A 201 -22.27 -2.88 -4.15
N GLY A 202 -22.24 -1.55 -4.03
CA GLY A 202 -21.50 -0.71 -4.95
C GLY A 202 -22.14 -0.61 -6.34
N SER A 203 -21.48 0.09 -7.27
CA SER A 203 -21.98 0.27 -8.64
C SER A 203 -22.01 -1.05 -9.43
N PRO A 204 -22.92 -1.21 -10.41
CA PRO A 204 -22.94 -2.40 -11.25
C PRO A 204 -21.63 -2.65 -11.98
N VAL A 205 -21.28 -3.92 -12.16
CA VAL A 205 -20.10 -4.37 -12.93
C VAL A 205 -20.47 -5.51 -13.87
N ALA A 206 -19.72 -5.67 -14.97
CA ALA A 206 -19.73 -6.88 -15.80
C ALA A 206 -18.51 -7.75 -15.48
N MET A 207 -18.62 -9.07 -15.63
CA MET A 207 -17.47 -9.95 -15.42
C MET A 207 -16.35 -9.66 -16.43
N THR A 208 -15.16 -9.33 -15.91
CA THR A 208 -13.95 -9.04 -16.70
C THR A 208 -12.82 -10.06 -16.45
N GLY A 209 -12.93 -10.88 -15.40
CA GLY A 209 -11.82 -11.70 -14.89
C GLY A 209 -10.97 -10.99 -13.84
N MET A 210 -11.05 -9.66 -13.73
CA MET A 210 -10.51 -8.92 -12.58
C MET A 210 -11.34 -9.19 -11.32
N THR A 211 -10.74 -8.94 -10.16
CA THR A 211 -11.43 -9.06 -8.87
C THR A 211 -11.91 -7.68 -8.41
N TRP A 212 -13.12 -7.63 -7.84
CA TRP A 212 -13.80 -6.42 -7.37
C TRP A 212 -13.12 -5.85 -6.11
N SER A 213 -13.16 -4.53 -5.93
CA SER A 213 -12.75 -3.82 -4.71
C SER A 213 -13.86 -2.85 -4.30
N GLY A 214 -14.25 -2.88 -3.03
CA GLY A 214 -15.24 -1.92 -2.51
C GLY A 214 -14.62 -0.53 -2.35
N PHE A 215 -13.42 -0.51 -1.79
CA PHE A 215 -12.68 0.70 -1.45
C PHE A 215 -11.28 0.66 -2.06
N ARG A 216 -10.70 1.86 -2.17
CA ARG A 216 -9.33 2.14 -2.59
C ARG A 216 -8.39 2.05 -1.40
N PRO A 217 -7.06 2.09 -1.60
CA PRO A 217 -6.10 2.17 -0.50
C PRO A 217 -6.16 3.50 0.27
N SER A 218 -6.96 4.46 -0.18
CA SER A 218 -7.33 5.68 0.57
C SER A 218 -8.51 5.49 1.52
N ASP A 219 -9.03 4.26 1.64
CA ASP A 219 -10.28 3.92 2.30
C ASP A 219 -11.52 4.60 1.66
N ASP A 220 -11.39 5.26 0.50
CA ASP A 220 -12.51 5.83 -0.26
C ASP A 220 -13.16 4.79 -1.18
N SER A 221 -14.48 4.84 -1.32
CA SER A 221 -15.23 3.92 -2.19
C SER A 221 -14.78 4.06 -3.64
N CYS A 222 -14.60 2.93 -4.32
CA CYS A 222 -14.35 2.94 -5.76
C CYS A 222 -15.56 3.52 -6.52
N ILE A 223 -15.32 4.26 -7.60
CA ILE A 223 -16.41 4.70 -8.50
C ILE A 223 -16.81 3.56 -9.43
N TYR A 224 -15.80 2.87 -9.98
CA TYR A 224 -15.96 1.60 -10.67
C TYR A 224 -15.05 0.55 -10.03
N HIS A 225 -15.60 -0.62 -9.75
CA HIS A 225 -15.02 -1.49 -8.74
C HIS A 225 -13.91 -2.43 -9.22
N TYR A 226 -13.58 -2.44 -10.52
CA TYR A 226 -12.29 -3.00 -10.95
C TYR A 226 -11.23 -1.91 -10.85
N LEU A 227 -10.73 -1.74 -9.63
CA LEU A 227 -9.63 -0.85 -9.31
C LEU A 227 -8.34 -1.41 -9.92
N ILE A 228 -7.87 -0.77 -10.98
CA ILE A 228 -6.77 -1.25 -11.81
C ILE A 228 -5.47 -1.40 -11.03
N PRO A 229 -4.96 -0.40 -10.28
CA PRO A 229 -3.69 -0.55 -9.58
C PRO A 229 -3.72 -1.65 -8.51
N SER A 230 -4.86 -1.90 -7.84
CA SER A 230 -4.96 -3.03 -6.90
C SER A 230 -5.03 -4.38 -7.60
N ASN A 231 -5.69 -4.48 -8.76
CA ASN A 231 -5.65 -5.68 -9.58
C ASN A 231 -4.23 -5.94 -10.16
N MET A 232 -3.50 -4.90 -10.54
CA MET A 232 -2.08 -5.00 -10.91
C MET A 232 -1.26 -5.57 -9.74
N PHE A 233 -1.50 -5.08 -8.52
CA PHE A 233 -0.82 -5.60 -7.34
C PHE A 233 -1.19 -7.07 -7.04
N ALA A 234 -2.46 -7.44 -7.22
CA ALA A 234 -2.92 -8.82 -7.09
C ALA A 234 -2.18 -9.78 -8.05
N VAL A 235 -1.99 -9.39 -9.31
CA VAL A 235 -1.19 -10.17 -10.28
C VAL A 235 0.23 -10.41 -9.77
N VAL A 236 0.89 -9.37 -9.26
CA VAL A 236 2.26 -9.48 -8.72
C VAL A 236 2.34 -10.46 -7.55
N VAL A 237 1.45 -10.33 -6.57
CA VAL A 237 1.52 -11.18 -5.37
C VAL A 237 1.07 -12.62 -5.65
N LEU A 238 0.21 -12.83 -6.65
CA LEU A 238 -0.08 -14.18 -7.16
C LEU A 238 1.16 -14.81 -7.82
N ASP A 239 1.98 -14.03 -8.52
CA ASP A 239 3.27 -14.52 -9.04
C ASP A 239 4.27 -14.84 -7.91
N TYR A 240 4.19 -14.15 -6.76
CA TYR A 240 4.95 -14.52 -5.54
C TYR A 240 4.46 -15.85 -4.96
N LEU A 241 3.14 -16.02 -4.81
CA LEU A 241 2.57 -17.28 -4.34
C LEU A 241 2.91 -18.43 -5.29
N LYS A 242 2.87 -18.20 -6.60
CA LYS A 242 3.26 -19.19 -7.61
C LYS A 242 4.69 -19.67 -7.40
N GLU A 243 5.63 -18.76 -7.15
CA GLU A 243 7.02 -19.13 -6.81
C GLU A 243 7.08 -19.93 -5.50
N LEU A 244 6.46 -19.45 -4.42
CA LEU A 244 6.50 -20.13 -3.12
C LEU A 244 5.91 -21.54 -3.17
N TYR A 245 4.74 -21.70 -3.81
CA TYR A 245 4.06 -23.00 -3.89
C TYR A 245 4.69 -23.97 -4.89
N SER A 246 5.46 -23.48 -5.87
CA SER A 246 6.23 -24.34 -6.78
C SER A 246 7.62 -24.73 -6.24
N THR A 247 8.18 -23.97 -5.28
CA THR A 247 9.55 -24.16 -4.81
C THR A 247 9.67 -24.62 -3.36
N LEU A 248 8.81 -24.14 -2.46
CA LEU A 248 8.94 -24.35 -1.01
C LEU A 248 7.87 -25.30 -0.43
N PHE A 249 6.63 -25.24 -0.93
CA PHE A 249 5.49 -25.96 -0.32
C PHE A 249 4.97 -27.15 -1.15
N THR A 250 5.10 -27.09 -2.47
CA THR A 250 4.68 -28.14 -3.42
C THR A 250 3.21 -28.58 -3.25
N ASP A 251 2.28 -27.62 -3.30
CA ASP A 251 0.82 -27.88 -3.31
C ASP A 251 0.25 -27.55 -4.70
N GLU A 252 0.07 -28.58 -5.53
CA GLU A 252 -0.40 -28.45 -6.92
C GLU A 252 -1.82 -27.89 -7.03
N ALA A 253 -2.67 -28.11 -6.02
CA ALA A 253 -4.05 -27.62 -6.04
C ALA A 253 -4.06 -26.10 -5.84
N ILE A 254 -3.30 -25.61 -4.86
CA ILE A 254 -3.14 -24.16 -4.65
C ILE A 254 -2.43 -23.54 -5.84
N LEU A 255 -1.35 -24.13 -6.35
CA LEU A 255 -0.60 -23.63 -7.50
C LEU A 255 -1.49 -23.48 -8.74
N SER A 256 -2.38 -24.44 -8.99
CA SER A 256 -3.36 -24.38 -10.09
C SER A 256 -4.38 -23.26 -9.89
N CYS A 257 -4.86 -23.03 -8.65
CA CYS A 257 -5.79 -21.95 -8.34
C CYS A 257 -5.12 -20.57 -8.51
N VAL A 258 -3.90 -20.40 -7.96
CA VAL A 258 -3.09 -19.19 -8.10
C VAL A 258 -2.86 -18.87 -9.59
N THR A 259 -2.45 -19.86 -10.38
CA THR A 259 -2.12 -19.65 -11.80
C THR A 259 -3.35 -19.19 -12.59
N ARG A 260 -4.48 -19.88 -12.42
CA ARG A 260 -5.74 -19.53 -13.10
C ARG A 260 -6.22 -18.12 -12.73
N LEU A 261 -6.31 -17.82 -11.44
CA LEU A 261 -6.78 -16.51 -10.97
C LEU A 261 -5.86 -15.38 -11.46
N ARG A 262 -4.54 -15.59 -11.42
CA ARG A 262 -3.55 -14.64 -11.93
C ARG A 262 -3.75 -14.35 -13.41
N ASP A 263 -3.94 -15.40 -14.20
CA ASP A 263 -4.12 -15.27 -15.66
C ASP A 263 -5.46 -14.63 -16.02
N ASP A 264 -6.52 -14.92 -15.27
CA ASP A 264 -7.84 -14.28 -15.45
C ASP A 264 -7.78 -12.77 -15.14
N ILE A 265 -7.15 -12.38 -14.01
CA ILE A 265 -7.01 -10.96 -13.64
C ILE A 265 -6.15 -10.23 -14.67
N GLU A 266 -4.98 -10.79 -15.02
CA GLU A 266 -4.08 -10.18 -16.01
C GLU A 266 -4.75 -10.01 -17.38
N LYS A 267 -5.55 -11.00 -17.80
CA LYS A 267 -6.34 -10.91 -19.03
C LYS A 267 -7.38 -9.78 -18.92
N GLY A 268 -8.10 -9.70 -17.80
CA GLY A 268 -9.08 -8.65 -17.56
C GLY A 268 -8.46 -7.25 -17.60
N ILE A 269 -7.28 -7.05 -17.00
CA ILE A 269 -6.54 -5.78 -17.08
C ILE A 269 -6.23 -5.45 -18.55
N LYS A 270 -5.68 -6.39 -19.31
CA LYS A 270 -5.30 -6.17 -20.73
C LYS A 270 -6.49 -5.83 -21.63
N GLU A 271 -7.65 -6.44 -21.37
CA GLU A 271 -8.85 -6.26 -22.19
C GLU A 271 -9.65 -5.00 -21.83
N HIS A 272 -9.63 -4.57 -20.56
CA HIS A 272 -10.53 -3.53 -20.07
C HIS A 272 -9.86 -2.28 -19.52
N ALA A 273 -8.58 -2.33 -19.11
CA ALA A 273 -7.93 -1.20 -18.43
C ALA A 273 -7.32 -0.15 -19.37
N LEU A 274 -7.21 -0.44 -20.68
CA LEU A 274 -6.54 0.44 -21.63
C LEU A 274 -7.52 1.44 -22.28
N VAL A 275 -7.30 2.74 -22.04
CA VAL A 275 -8.14 3.83 -22.54
C VAL A 275 -7.30 4.90 -23.24
N GLN A 276 -7.93 5.88 -23.89
CA GLN A 276 -7.25 6.99 -24.55
C GLN A 276 -7.31 8.24 -23.66
N ASN A 277 -6.15 8.86 -23.40
CA ASN A 277 -6.10 10.18 -22.76
C ASN A 277 -6.50 11.30 -23.73
N GLN A 278 -6.55 12.56 -23.26
CA GLN A 278 -6.91 13.73 -24.09
C GLN A 278 -6.03 13.90 -25.33
N ALA A 279 -4.78 13.42 -25.30
CA ALA A 279 -3.84 13.47 -26.41
C ALA A 279 -3.94 12.26 -27.37
N GLY A 280 -4.90 11.36 -27.17
CA GLY A 280 -5.05 10.14 -27.97
C GLY A 280 -3.91 9.14 -27.77
N LYS A 281 -3.32 9.10 -26.57
CA LYS A 281 -2.35 8.07 -26.17
C LYS A 281 -3.04 7.01 -25.33
N THR A 282 -2.69 5.75 -25.59
CA THR A 282 -3.11 4.63 -24.76
C THR A 282 -2.48 4.72 -23.38
N ILE A 283 -3.31 4.68 -22.35
CA ILE A 283 -2.95 4.72 -20.92
C ILE A 283 -3.75 3.69 -20.14
N TYR A 284 -3.36 3.42 -18.90
CA TYR A 284 -4.20 2.69 -17.95
C TYR A 284 -5.25 3.64 -17.34
N ALA A 285 -6.50 3.18 -17.33
CA ALA A 285 -7.55 3.75 -16.48
C ALA A 285 -7.27 3.41 -15.01
N TYR A 286 -7.77 4.23 -14.09
CA TYR A 286 -7.64 3.97 -12.65
C TYR A 286 -8.67 2.96 -12.18
N GLU A 287 -9.91 3.10 -12.65
CA GLU A 287 -11.03 2.21 -12.35
C GLU A 287 -11.84 1.94 -13.61
N VAL A 288 -12.36 0.72 -13.73
CA VAL A 288 -13.31 0.32 -14.79
C VAL A 288 -14.42 -0.56 -14.23
N ASP A 289 -15.55 -0.68 -14.94
CA ASP A 289 -16.69 -1.51 -14.53
C ASP A 289 -16.93 -2.73 -15.43
N GLY A 290 -16.21 -2.86 -16.54
CA GLY A 290 -16.46 -3.90 -17.55
C GLY A 290 -17.68 -3.64 -18.44
N LEU A 291 -18.46 -2.59 -18.17
CA LEU A 291 -19.61 -2.14 -18.98
C LEU A 291 -19.21 -1.01 -19.96
N GLY A 292 -17.97 -0.55 -19.90
CA GLY A 292 -17.39 0.45 -20.79
C GLY A 292 -17.16 1.80 -20.13
N HIS A 293 -17.46 1.95 -18.84
CA HIS A 293 -17.12 3.15 -18.09
C HIS A 293 -15.74 3.00 -17.43
N TYR A 294 -15.05 4.14 -17.29
CA TYR A 294 -13.72 4.22 -16.72
C TYR A 294 -13.46 5.58 -16.09
N SER A 295 -12.43 5.66 -15.25
CA SER A 295 -11.87 6.92 -14.75
C SER A 295 -10.42 7.13 -15.20
N ILE A 296 -10.08 8.38 -15.54
CA ILE A 296 -8.70 8.82 -15.76
C ILE A 296 -8.34 9.72 -14.58
N MET A 297 -7.63 9.13 -13.63
CA MET A 297 -7.16 9.78 -12.40
C MET A 297 -6.01 8.97 -11.82
N ASP A 298 -5.40 9.45 -10.74
CA ASP A 298 -4.66 8.61 -9.80
C ASP A 298 -4.88 9.17 -8.40
N ASP A 299 -4.64 8.34 -7.40
CA ASP A 299 -4.70 8.70 -5.98
C ASP A 299 -3.30 8.59 -5.36
N SER A 300 -3.06 9.35 -4.29
CA SER A 300 -1.80 9.32 -3.57
C SER A 300 -1.48 7.99 -2.87
N ASN A 301 -2.50 7.21 -2.52
CA ASN A 301 -2.34 5.98 -1.76
C ASN A 301 -1.89 4.81 -2.65
N ILE A 302 -1.04 3.93 -2.11
CA ILE A 302 -0.47 2.79 -2.84
C ILE A 302 -1.30 1.53 -2.50
N PRO A 303 -1.63 0.67 -3.47
CA PRO A 303 -1.29 0.72 -4.90
C PRO A 303 -1.96 1.86 -5.68
N SER A 304 -1.15 2.59 -6.45
CA SER A 304 -1.55 3.62 -7.42
C SER A 304 -1.02 3.26 -8.81
N LEU A 305 -1.56 3.89 -9.87
CA LEU A 305 -1.04 3.68 -11.22
C LEU A 305 0.40 4.19 -11.35
N LEU A 306 0.74 5.30 -10.68
CA LEU A 306 2.10 5.80 -10.60
C LEU A 306 3.05 4.77 -9.96
N ALA A 307 2.57 3.98 -9.00
CA ALA A 307 3.33 2.96 -8.29
C ALA A 307 3.47 1.63 -9.04
N ALA A 308 2.91 1.46 -10.25
CA ALA A 308 2.91 0.16 -10.95
C ALA A 308 4.32 -0.46 -11.10
N PRO A 309 5.39 0.28 -11.49
CA PRO A 309 6.74 -0.28 -11.50
C PRO A 309 7.32 -0.51 -10.11
N TYR A 310 6.99 0.34 -9.13
CA TYR A 310 7.43 0.17 -7.74
C TYR A 310 6.92 -1.15 -7.14
N LEU A 311 5.69 -1.53 -7.51
CA LEU A 311 5.07 -2.79 -7.11
C LEU A 311 5.61 -3.98 -7.91
N GLY A 312 6.30 -3.76 -9.03
CA GLY A 312 6.81 -4.82 -9.90
C GLY A 312 5.80 -5.34 -10.92
N TYR A 313 4.75 -4.57 -11.25
CA TYR A 313 3.76 -4.96 -12.25
C TYR A 313 4.26 -4.77 -13.69
N CYS A 314 4.94 -3.64 -13.96
CA CYS A 314 5.46 -3.32 -15.28
C CYS A 314 6.86 -2.70 -15.19
N ASP A 315 7.57 -2.67 -16.33
CA ASP A 315 8.84 -1.96 -16.42
C ASP A 315 8.63 -0.44 -16.30
N SER A 316 9.55 0.25 -15.63
CA SER A 316 9.53 1.73 -15.52
C SER A 316 9.62 2.46 -16.86
N GLN A 317 10.06 1.76 -17.91
CA GLN A 317 10.18 2.23 -19.29
C GLN A 317 9.06 1.71 -20.21
N ASP A 318 8.06 0.99 -19.66
CA ASP A 318 6.91 0.56 -20.45
C ASP A 318 6.23 1.79 -21.09
N PRO A 319 6.01 1.82 -22.42
CA PRO A 319 5.45 2.99 -23.10
C PRO A 319 4.05 3.37 -22.62
N THR A 320 3.22 2.40 -22.24
CA THR A 320 1.87 2.62 -21.71
C THR A 320 1.97 3.21 -20.30
N TYR A 321 2.84 2.69 -19.45
CA TYR A 321 3.13 3.27 -18.14
C TYR A 321 3.66 4.71 -18.26
N LEU A 322 4.61 4.99 -19.15
CA LEU A 322 5.16 6.34 -19.33
C LEU A 322 4.09 7.34 -19.83
N ALA A 323 3.21 6.90 -20.74
CA ALA A 323 2.06 7.70 -21.17
C ALA A 323 1.06 7.93 -20.02
N THR A 324 0.83 6.90 -19.22
CA THR A 324 -0.02 6.97 -18.02
C THR A 324 0.58 7.96 -17.02
N ARG A 325 1.82 7.74 -16.55
CA ARG A 325 2.58 8.65 -15.67
C ARG A 325 2.50 10.10 -16.11
N LYS A 326 2.73 10.39 -17.40
CA LYS A 326 2.64 11.75 -17.92
C LYS A 326 1.23 12.35 -17.78
N THR A 327 0.20 11.53 -17.96
CA THR A 327 -1.20 11.94 -17.79
C THR A 327 -1.51 12.21 -16.32
N LEU A 328 -1.04 11.34 -15.42
CA LEU A 328 -1.29 11.43 -13.98
C LEU A 328 -0.61 12.62 -13.31
N LEU A 329 0.58 12.99 -13.80
CA LEU A 329 1.34 14.18 -13.37
C LEU A 329 0.97 15.42 -14.20
N SER A 330 -0.32 15.57 -14.50
CA SER A 330 -0.87 16.70 -15.26
C SER A 330 -2.30 17.02 -14.80
N LYS A 331 -2.83 18.16 -15.25
CA LYS A 331 -4.21 18.60 -14.96
C LYS A 331 -5.31 17.69 -15.52
N GLU A 332 -4.97 16.68 -16.31
CA GLU A 332 -5.93 15.65 -16.72
C GLU A 332 -6.29 14.73 -15.55
N ASN A 333 -5.39 14.53 -14.57
CA ASN A 333 -5.74 13.93 -13.29
C ASN A 333 -6.46 14.97 -12.41
N PRO A 334 -7.72 14.74 -12.00
CA PRO A 334 -8.47 15.69 -11.17
C PRO A 334 -7.85 15.93 -9.79
N TYR A 335 -6.99 15.03 -9.31
CA TYR A 335 -6.28 15.14 -8.04
C TYR A 335 -4.83 15.62 -8.20
N TYR A 336 -4.44 16.09 -9.38
CA TYR A 336 -3.13 16.73 -9.57
C TYR A 336 -3.19 18.22 -9.29
N TYR A 337 -2.52 18.64 -8.22
CA TYR A 337 -2.46 20.03 -7.78
C TYR A 337 -1.07 20.61 -8.03
N GLU A 338 -1.02 21.92 -8.27
CA GLU A 338 0.22 22.69 -8.48
C GLU A 338 -0.01 24.09 -7.92
N GLY A 339 0.89 24.51 -7.03
CA GLY A 339 0.85 25.79 -6.35
C GLY A 339 2.25 26.35 -6.16
N LYS A 340 2.37 27.31 -5.25
CA LYS A 340 3.60 28.07 -5.00
C LYS A 340 4.76 27.21 -4.53
N PHE A 341 4.50 26.24 -3.65
CA PHE A 341 5.54 25.46 -2.99
C PHE A 341 5.74 24.09 -3.60
N ALA A 342 4.69 23.48 -4.12
CA ALA A 342 4.75 22.11 -4.61
C ALA A 342 3.75 21.83 -5.73
N ARG A 343 3.94 20.67 -6.36
CA ARG A 343 2.98 20.04 -7.26
C ARG A 343 3.06 18.54 -7.11
N GLY A 344 1.95 17.85 -7.28
CA GLY A 344 1.86 16.43 -7.03
C GLY A 344 0.44 15.93 -7.04
N ILE A 345 0.27 14.68 -6.66
CA ILE A 345 -1.03 14.01 -6.62
C ILE A 345 -1.54 14.05 -5.18
N GLY A 346 -2.80 14.43 -5.04
CA GLY A 346 -3.58 14.36 -3.80
C GLY A 346 -4.58 13.20 -3.82
N SER A 347 -5.60 13.33 -2.99
CA SER A 347 -6.67 12.35 -2.86
C SER A 347 -8.01 13.04 -2.63
N SER A 348 -9.12 12.40 -3.03
CA SER A 348 -10.47 12.76 -2.57
C SER A 348 -10.65 12.66 -1.05
N HIS A 349 -9.71 12.01 -0.37
CA HIS A 349 -9.67 11.89 1.08
C HIS A 349 -9.33 13.20 1.78
N THR A 350 -8.56 14.08 1.12
CA THR A 350 -8.13 15.38 1.66
C THR A 350 -8.78 16.56 0.94
N TYR A 351 -8.57 17.77 1.47
CA TYR A 351 -9.07 18.99 0.86
C TYR A 351 -8.49 19.22 -0.55
N PRO A 352 -9.21 19.94 -1.44
CA PRO A 352 -8.63 20.41 -2.69
C PRO A 352 -7.31 21.15 -2.47
N ASN A 353 -6.38 21.02 -3.42
CA ASN A 353 -5.02 21.57 -3.37
C ASN A 353 -4.07 20.89 -2.37
N TYR A 354 -4.48 19.85 -1.66
CA TYR A 354 -3.56 19.07 -0.83
C TYR A 354 -2.90 17.98 -1.65
N ILE A 355 -1.57 17.88 -1.58
CA ILE A 355 -0.80 16.78 -2.17
C ILE A 355 -0.14 15.97 -1.07
N TRP A 356 0.15 14.71 -1.36
CA TRP A 356 0.62 13.78 -0.33
C TRP A 356 2.10 13.44 -0.52
N PRO A 357 2.91 13.47 0.57
CA PRO A 357 4.29 13.00 0.57
C PRO A 357 4.47 11.58 0.01
N ILE A 358 3.51 10.67 0.23
CA ILE A 358 3.54 9.31 -0.32
C ILE A 358 3.61 9.33 -1.85
N SER A 359 2.81 10.16 -2.50
CA SER A 359 2.79 10.26 -3.97
C SER A 359 4.09 10.81 -4.53
N LEU A 360 4.69 11.79 -3.85
CA LEU A 360 5.99 12.37 -4.20
C LEU A 360 7.10 11.32 -4.04
N ALA A 361 7.09 10.57 -2.94
CA ALA A 361 8.03 9.48 -2.72
C ALA A 361 7.93 8.43 -3.83
N ILE A 362 6.72 8.06 -4.25
CA ILE A 362 6.49 7.15 -5.37
C ILE A 362 6.95 7.74 -6.70
N GLU A 363 6.70 9.03 -6.95
CA GLU A 363 7.21 9.72 -8.14
C GLU A 363 8.73 9.56 -8.25
N GLY A 364 9.44 9.73 -7.13
CA GLY A 364 10.89 9.52 -7.01
C GLY A 364 11.32 8.06 -7.16
N LEU A 365 10.63 7.13 -6.49
CA LEU A 365 10.95 5.70 -6.51
C LEU A 365 10.73 5.04 -7.88
N THR A 366 9.96 5.70 -8.76
CA THR A 366 9.60 5.18 -10.09
C THR A 366 10.26 5.94 -11.24
N THR A 367 11.26 6.78 -10.94
CA THR A 367 12.17 7.37 -11.94
C THR A 367 13.59 6.81 -11.80
N GLN A 368 14.33 6.76 -12.91
CA GLN A 368 15.76 6.45 -12.92
C GLN A 368 16.64 7.71 -12.84
N ASP A 369 16.04 8.90 -13.00
CA ASP A 369 16.78 10.16 -12.92
C ASP A 369 17.09 10.50 -11.45
N LYS A 370 18.36 10.38 -11.08
CA LYS A 370 18.84 10.69 -9.73
C LYS A 370 18.63 12.16 -9.36
N LYS A 371 18.69 13.09 -10.31
CA LYS A 371 18.42 14.52 -10.02
C LYS A 371 16.96 14.77 -9.71
N GLU A 372 16.06 14.02 -10.34
CA GLU A 372 14.64 14.13 -10.04
C GLU A 372 14.32 13.58 -8.65
N LYS A 373 14.98 12.50 -8.22
CA LYS A 373 14.88 12.00 -6.83
C LYS A 373 15.36 13.04 -5.82
N GLU A 374 16.51 13.66 -6.08
CA GLU A 374 17.06 14.75 -5.24
C GLU A 374 16.09 15.93 -5.15
N ARG A 375 15.57 16.40 -6.29
CA ARG A 375 14.56 17.47 -6.31
C ARG A 375 13.33 17.14 -5.46
N ILE A 376 12.88 15.89 -5.49
CA ILE A 376 11.73 15.42 -4.71
C ILE A 376 12.08 15.33 -3.23
N LEU A 377 13.25 14.80 -2.87
CA LEU A 377 13.72 14.74 -1.47
C LEU A 377 13.88 16.13 -0.86
N ASP A 378 14.46 17.08 -1.61
CA ASP A 378 14.56 18.49 -1.22
C ASP A 378 13.18 19.10 -0.99
N LEU A 379 12.22 18.81 -1.88
CA LEU A 379 10.85 19.27 -1.71
C LEU A 379 10.21 18.69 -0.43
N LEU A 380 10.37 17.39 -0.18
CA LEU A 380 9.79 16.71 0.98
C LEU A 380 10.30 17.28 2.30
N VAL A 381 11.61 17.55 2.41
CA VAL A 381 12.16 18.19 3.64
C VAL A 381 11.82 19.67 3.74
N ALA A 382 11.62 20.37 2.62
CA ALA A 382 11.22 21.78 2.63
C ALA A 382 9.71 22.00 2.92
N THR A 383 8.91 20.93 2.93
CA THR A 383 7.44 20.98 3.10
C THR A 383 6.95 20.19 4.32
N ASP A 384 7.86 19.89 5.26
CA ASP A 384 7.57 19.15 6.49
C ASP A 384 7.02 20.03 7.63
N ALA A 385 6.75 21.32 7.38
CA ALA A 385 6.30 22.31 8.38
C ALA A 385 7.19 22.36 9.65
N GLY A 386 8.49 22.07 9.53
CA GLY A 386 9.43 22.00 10.64
C GLY A 386 9.19 20.84 11.61
N THR A 387 8.30 19.91 11.28
CA THR A 387 8.02 18.74 12.13
C THR A 387 9.08 17.66 11.97
N HIS A 388 9.89 17.69 10.90
CA HIS A 388 10.85 16.64 10.55
C HIS A 388 10.23 15.25 10.37
N LEU A 389 8.94 15.21 10.05
CA LEU A 389 8.16 14.02 9.74
C LEU A 389 7.37 14.27 8.45
N MET A 390 6.92 13.20 7.83
CA MET A 390 6.00 13.28 6.70
C MET A 390 4.56 13.28 7.19
N HIS A 391 3.73 14.07 6.52
CA HIS A 391 2.31 14.21 6.79
C HIS A 391 1.48 13.36 5.81
N GLU A 392 0.16 13.31 6.02
CA GLU A 392 -0.76 12.71 5.05
C GLU A 392 -0.83 13.55 3.79
N GLY A 393 -1.30 14.79 3.90
CA GLY A 393 -1.28 15.77 2.81
C GLY A 393 -0.97 17.18 3.31
N PHE A 394 -0.48 18.03 2.41
CA PHE A 394 -0.23 19.45 2.67
C PHE A 394 -0.66 20.32 1.50
N ASP A 395 -1.10 21.55 1.80
CA ASP A 395 -1.54 22.53 0.80
C ASP A 395 -0.35 23.00 -0.08
N VAL A 396 -0.49 22.88 -1.41
CA VAL A 396 0.55 23.30 -2.38
C VAL A 396 0.91 24.79 -2.31
N ASP A 397 0.05 25.63 -1.72
CA ASP A 397 0.28 27.06 -1.52
C ASP A 397 0.69 27.42 -0.09
N ASN A 398 0.61 26.50 0.88
CA ASN A 398 1.05 26.70 2.25
C ASN A 398 1.32 25.38 3.00
N PRO A 399 2.56 24.85 2.99
CA PRO A 399 2.89 23.57 3.62
C PRO A 399 2.62 23.48 5.13
N GLU A 400 2.51 24.60 5.83
CA GLU A 400 2.09 24.67 7.24
C GLU A 400 0.63 24.22 7.44
N ASN A 401 -0.17 24.20 6.38
CA ASN A 401 -1.50 23.61 6.37
C ASN A 401 -1.39 22.15 5.91
N PHE A 402 -1.38 21.22 6.88
CA PHE A 402 -1.25 19.79 6.61
C PHE A 402 -2.24 18.96 7.44
N THR A 403 -2.41 17.69 7.06
CA THR A 403 -3.20 16.69 7.79
C THR A 403 -2.31 15.59 8.36
N ARG A 404 -2.70 15.05 9.52
CA ARG A 404 -1.99 14.01 10.29
C ARG A 404 -0.52 14.36 10.60
N GLU A 405 -0.30 14.90 11.80
CA GLU A 405 1.04 15.15 12.36
C GLU A 405 1.89 13.88 12.52
N TRP A 406 1.24 12.71 12.64
CA TRP A 406 1.90 11.43 12.85
C TRP A 406 1.35 10.35 11.92
N PHE A 407 2.02 10.18 10.77
CA PHE A 407 1.69 9.15 9.80
C PHE A 407 2.90 8.30 9.45
N SER A 408 3.04 7.15 10.11
CA SER A 408 4.24 6.33 10.03
C SER A 408 4.43 5.66 8.67
N TRP A 409 3.37 5.40 7.90
CA TRP A 409 3.53 4.95 6.51
C TRP A 409 4.19 6.03 5.63
N ALA A 410 3.73 7.29 5.68
CA ALA A 410 4.35 8.38 4.90
C ALA A 410 5.84 8.58 5.26
N ASN A 411 6.17 8.50 6.55
CA ASN A 411 7.56 8.52 7.04
C ASN A 411 8.41 7.45 6.36
N MET A 412 7.90 6.22 6.29
CA MET A 412 8.66 5.10 5.73
C MET A 412 8.77 5.16 4.21
N MET A 413 7.82 5.78 3.51
CA MET A 413 7.95 6.06 2.07
C MET A 413 9.06 7.07 1.78
N PHE A 414 9.19 8.14 2.59
CA PHE A 414 10.32 9.06 2.51
C PHE A 414 11.65 8.34 2.78
N CYS A 415 11.72 7.56 3.86
CA CYS A 415 12.91 6.77 4.17
C CYS A 415 13.31 5.85 3.02
N GLU A 416 12.34 5.19 2.39
CA GLU A 416 12.61 4.30 1.27
C GLU A 416 13.18 5.05 0.06
N LEU A 417 12.70 6.26 -0.24
CA LEU A 417 13.25 7.09 -1.31
C LEU A 417 14.69 7.54 -1.02
N VAL A 418 14.99 7.95 0.22
CA VAL A 418 16.37 8.30 0.64
C VAL A 418 17.29 7.08 0.47
N MET A 419 16.84 5.92 0.93
CA MET A 419 17.58 4.65 0.78
C MET A 419 17.85 4.33 -0.69
N ASP A 420 16.84 4.42 -1.55
CA ASP A 420 16.99 4.16 -2.98
C ASP A 420 17.92 5.16 -3.68
N TYR A 421 17.90 6.44 -3.29
CA TYR A 421 18.83 7.47 -3.79
C TYR A 421 20.31 7.11 -3.53
N PHE A 422 20.59 6.54 -2.37
CA PHE A 422 21.92 6.04 -1.99
C PHE A 422 22.20 4.61 -2.47
N GLY A 423 21.26 3.97 -3.17
CA GLY A 423 21.45 2.66 -3.79
C GLY A 423 21.06 1.47 -2.91
N TYR A 424 20.46 1.71 -1.75
CA TYR A 424 19.88 0.66 -0.91
C TYR A 424 18.52 0.26 -1.46
N LYS A 425 18.42 -0.95 -1.99
CA LYS A 425 17.20 -1.49 -2.61
C LYS A 425 16.87 -2.85 -2.05
N ILE A 426 15.58 -3.06 -1.75
CA ILE A 426 15.04 -4.37 -1.38
C ILE A 426 15.01 -5.25 -2.64
N LYS A 427 15.82 -6.30 -2.63
CA LYS A 427 15.85 -7.42 -3.57
C LYS A 427 14.51 -8.15 -3.58
N GLY A 428 14.18 -8.77 -4.72
CA GLY A 428 12.95 -9.54 -4.89
C GLY A 428 11.77 -8.75 -5.46
N ARG A 429 11.91 -7.43 -5.69
CA ARG A 429 11.09 -6.74 -6.69
C ARG A 429 11.50 -7.29 -8.06
N LYS A 430 10.55 -7.90 -8.77
CA LYS A 430 10.77 -8.42 -10.12
C LYS A 430 10.98 -7.27 -11.10
#